data_AF-A0A4Y5YJ78-F1
#
_entry.id   AF-A0A4Y5YJ78-F1
#
_cell.length_a   1.000
_cell.length_b   1.000
_cell.length_c   1.000
_cell.angle_alpha   90.00
_cell.angle_beta   90.00
_cell.angle_gamma   90.00
#
_symmetry.space_group_name_H-M   'P 1'
#
loop_
_entity.id
_entity.type
_entity.pdbx_description
1 polymer ?
#
loop_
_entity_poly.entity_id
_entity_poly.type
_entity_poly.pdbx_seq_one_letter_code
_entity_poly.pdbx_strand_id
1 'polypeptide(L)'
;MAKFILNKKQKYQPNVSDFLAVCGRNYAHILKWLPEQINVNEPWKINGKFGMLSINLIENTKYTQLVEISRPIPNGHFFKSPKVIVRVYHDAQLAEVLTSQQIYRLKPVYDYPNIHMHHSDEKFQVNAFLEELLKIGSLSVTYQS
;
A
#
# COMPACT_ATOMS: atom_id res chain seq x y z
N MET A 1 43.02 -18.04 27.83
CA MET A 1 42.61 -16.90 26.98
C MET A 1 41.45 -17.36 26.09
N ALA A 2 40.22 -16.88 26.33
CA ALA A 2 39.06 -17.23 25.51
C ALA A 2 38.87 -16.14 24.43
N LYS A 3 38.92 -16.55 23.16
CA LYS A 3 38.77 -15.66 22.00
C LYS A 3 37.29 -15.58 21.66
N PHE A 4 36.63 -14.48 22.04
CA PHE A 4 35.25 -14.21 21.62
C PHE A 4 35.23 -13.87 20.13
N ILE A 5 34.69 -14.76 19.31
CA ILE A 5 34.40 -14.48 17.90
C ILE A 5 33.16 -13.59 17.87
N LEU A 6 33.36 -12.29 17.71
CA LEU A 6 32.29 -11.34 17.38
C LEU A 6 31.76 -11.70 16.00
N ASN A 7 30.62 -12.38 15.96
CA ASN A 7 29.91 -12.69 14.72
C ASN A 7 29.52 -11.34 14.08
N LYS A 8 30.20 -10.97 12.99
CA LYS A 8 29.98 -9.71 12.28
C LYS A 8 28.55 -9.77 11.73
N LYS A 9 27.62 -9.00 12.31
CA LYS A 9 26.23 -8.90 11.81
C LYS A 9 26.29 -8.67 10.31
N GLN A 10 25.69 -9.59 9.53
CA GLN A 10 25.64 -9.46 8.08
C GLN A 10 25.03 -8.10 7.74
N LYS A 11 25.70 -7.35 6.85
CA LYS A 11 25.24 -6.04 6.42
C LYS A 11 23.95 -6.27 5.62
N TYR A 12 22.83 -5.76 6.13
CA TYR A 12 21.53 -5.90 5.50
C TYR A 12 21.59 -5.41 4.04
N GLN A 13 21.14 -6.25 3.10
CA GLN A 13 21.00 -5.92 1.69
C GLN A 13 19.52 -5.97 1.33
N PRO A 14 18.89 -4.83 1.00
CA PRO A 14 17.49 -4.83 0.61
C PRO A 14 17.30 -5.61 -0.70
N ASN A 15 16.38 -6.58 -0.70
CA ASN A 15 15.98 -7.24 -1.92
C ASN A 15 14.96 -6.37 -2.67
N VAL A 16 15.47 -5.52 -3.56
CA VAL A 16 14.66 -4.63 -4.39
C VAL A 16 13.71 -5.41 -5.30
N SER A 17 14.14 -6.57 -5.80
CA SER A 17 13.32 -7.42 -6.66
C SER A 17 12.07 -7.91 -5.93
N ASP A 18 12.23 -8.41 -4.70
CA ASP A 18 11.10 -8.89 -3.90
C ASP A 18 10.14 -7.77 -3.55
N PHE A 19 10.67 -6.58 -3.22
CA PHE A 19 9.85 -5.40 -2.96
C PHE A 19 9.02 -5.00 -4.18
N LEU A 20 9.64 -4.90 -5.37
CA LEU A 20 8.93 -4.58 -6.61
C LEU A 20 7.88 -5.65 -6.96
N ALA A 21 8.17 -6.92 -6.70
CA ALA A 21 7.21 -8.00 -6.90
C ALA A 21 5.97 -7.85 -6.00
N VAL A 22 6.13 -7.46 -4.73
CA VAL A 22 5.00 -7.14 -3.83
C VAL A 22 4.20 -5.97 -4.40
N CYS A 23 4.87 -4.89 -4.80
CA CYS A 23 4.20 -3.71 -5.36
C CYS A 23 3.41 -4.03 -6.66
N GLY A 24 3.94 -4.90 -7.52
CA GLY A 24 3.24 -5.35 -8.72
C GLY A 24 2.00 -6.20 -8.41
N ARG A 25 2.07 -7.07 -7.39
CA ARG A 25 0.89 -7.83 -6.93
C ARG A 25 -0.18 -6.91 -6.35
N ASN A 26 0.22 -5.94 -5.54
CA ASN A 26 -0.69 -4.93 -5.00
C ASN A 26 -1.39 -4.16 -6.11
N TYR A 27 -0.66 -3.75 -7.15
CA TYR A 27 -1.23 -3.10 -8.34
C TYR A 27 -2.29 -3.99 -9.01
N ALA A 28 -1.93 -5.25 -9.30
CA ALA A 28 -2.85 -6.20 -9.92
C ALA A 28 -4.11 -6.48 -9.07
N HIS A 29 -3.99 -6.44 -7.74
CA HIS A 29 -5.15 -6.53 -6.85
C HIS A 29 -6.04 -5.30 -6.92
N ILE A 30 -5.44 -4.10 -6.93
CA ILE A 30 -6.15 -2.82 -6.98
C ILE A 30 -6.95 -2.69 -8.28
N LEU A 31 -6.35 -3.04 -9.43
CA LEU A 31 -7.01 -2.95 -10.73
C LEU A 31 -8.32 -3.75 -10.81
N LYS A 32 -8.49 -4.82 -10.03
CA LYS A 32 -9.70 -5.66 -10.07
C LYS A 32 -10.95 -4.93 -9.59
N TRP A 33 -10.79 -3.84 -8.87
CA TRP A 33 -11.88 -3.11 -8.25
C TRP A 33 -11.82 -1.60 -8.44
N LEU A 34 -10.82 -1.12 -9.17
CA LEU A 34 -10.69 0.27 -9.56
C LEU A 34 -11.75 0.56 -10.64
N PRO A 35 -12.69 1.49 -10.40
CA PRO A 35 -13.68 1.84 -11.42
C PRO A 35 -13.05 2.51 -12.65
N GLU A 36 -13.69 2.41 -13.81
CA GLU A 36 -13.25 3.13 -15.02
C GLU A 36 -13.41 4.65 -14.89
N GLN A 37 -14.43 5.08 -14.17
CA GLN A 37 -14.72 6.49 -13.88
C GLN A 37 -14.71 6.68 -12.37
N ILE A 38 -13.80 7.51 -11.87
CA ILE A 38 -13.64 7.76 -10.43
C ILE A 38 -13.55 9.26 -10.20
N ASN A 39 -14.45 9.77 -9.38
CA ASN A 39 -14.35 11.13 -8.87
C ASN A 39 -13.48 11.16 -7.62
N VAL A 40 -12.71 12.23 -7.49
CA VAL A 40 -11.90 12.48 -6.29
C VAL A 40 -12.82 12.80 -5.12
N ASN A 41 -12.52 12.26 -3.93
CA ASN A 41 -13.28 12.39 -2.69
C ASN A 41 -14.68 11.78 -2.69
N GLU A 42 -14.97 10.85 -3.62
CA GLU A 42 -16.20 10.07 -3.63
C GLU A 42 -15.88 8.62 -3.19
N PRO A 43 -16.11 8.25 -1.93
CA PRO A 43 -15.76 6.93 -1.43
C PRO A 43 -16.69 5.85 -1.95
N TRP A 44 -16.13 4.67 -2.25
CA TRP A 44 -16.91 3.49 -2.63
C TRP A 44 -16.53 2.29 -1.78
N LYS A 45 -17.36 1.24 -1.86
CA LYS A 45 -17.17 0.01 -1.11
C LYS A 45 -17.02 -1.18 -2.05
N ILE A 46 -16.14 -2.08 -1.68
CA ILE A 46 -16.00 -3.36 -2.35
C ILE A 46 -16.34 -4.44 -1.34
N ASN A 47 -17.32 -5.25 -1.69
CA ASN A 47 -17.65 -6.45 -0.94
C ASN A 47 -16.94 -7.62 -1.59
N GLY A 48 -16.40 -8.49 -0.76
CA GLY A 48 -15.90 -9.78 -1.18
C GLY A 48 -16.26 -10.87 -0.19
N LYS A 49 -15.99 -12.11 -0.58
CA LYS A 49 -16.24 -13.31 0.24
C LYS A 49 -15.65 -13.21 1.65
N PHE A 50 -14.52 -12.51 1.80
CA PHE A 50 -13.76 -12.43 3.06
C PHE A 50 -13.78 -11.04 3.71
N GLY A 51 -14.74 -10.20 3.34
CA GLY A 51 -14.99 -8.91 3.99
C GLY A 51 -15.23 -7.77 3.02
N MET A 52 -15.24 -6.56 3.57
CA MET A 52 -15.49 -5.32 2.83
C MET A 52 -14.27 -4.41 2.90
N LEU A 53 -13.99 -3.69 1.82
CA LEU A 53 -13.05 -2.57 1.78
C LEU A 53 -13.81 -1.27 1.52
N SER A 54 -13.40 -0.20 2.18
CA SER A 54 -13.81 1.16 1.87
C SER A 54 -12.63 1.88 1.24
N ILE A 55 -12.85 2.47 0.08
CA ILE A 55 -11.82 3.11 -0.74
C ILE A 55 -12.24 4.55 -0.97
N ASN A 56 -11.28 5.45 -0.91
CA ASN A 56 -11.45 6.84 -1.28
C ASN A 56 -10.30 7.27 -2.18
N LEU A 57 -10.62 7.84 -3.34
CA LEU A 57 -9.63 8.44 -4.23
C LEU A 57 -9.31 9.84 -3.74
N ILE A 58 -8.06 10.09 -3.36
CA ILE A 58 -7.58 11.39 -2.86
C ILE A 58 -7.00 12.24 -3.99
N GLU A 59 -6.29 11.61 -4.94
CA GLU A 59 -5.69 12.29 -6.09
C GLU A 59 -5.81 11.42 -7.34
N ASN A 60 -6.11 12.05 -8.47
CA ASN A 60 -6.17 11.38 -9.78
C ASN A 60 -5.43 12.21 -10.82
N THR A 61 -4.32 11.66 -11.30
CA THR A 61 -3.48 12.28 -12.34
C THR A 61 -3.37 11.32 -13.52
N LYS A 62 -2.78 11.79 -14.64
CA LYS A 62 -2.64 10.96 -15.85
C LYS A 62 -1.92 9.62 -15.62
N TYR A 63 -0.91 9.59 -14.76
CA TYR A 63 -0.05 8.41 -14.56
C TYR A 63 -0.11 7.85 -13.15
N THR A 64 -0.62 8.60 -12.18
CA THR A 64 -0.67 8.16 -10.79
C THR A 64 -2.00 8.47 -10.13
N GLN A 65 -2.37 7.62 -9.17
CA GLN A 65 -3.51 7.82 -8.29
C GLN A 65 -3.06 7.68 -6.84
N LEU A 66 -3.71 8.43 -5.96
CA LEU A 66 -3.56 8.31 -4.52
C LEU A 66 -4.88 7.82 -3.93
N VAL A 67 -4.87 6.66 -3.31
CA VAL A 67 -6.08 6.04 -2.74
C VAL A 67 -5.90 5.78 -1.25
N GLU A 68 -6.90 6.14 -0.46
CA GLU A 68 -7.05 5.65 0.91
C GLU A 68 -7.83 4.34 0.86
N ILE A 69 -7.31 3.31 1.53
CA ILE A 69 -7.97 2.01 1.66
C ILE A 69 -8.13 1.73 3.14
N SER A 70 -9.32 1.29 3.54
CA SER A 70 -9.61 0.89 4.91
C SER A 70 -10.52 -0.33 4.96
N ARG A 71 -10.36 -1.14 6.02
CA ARG A 71 -11.25 -2.26 6.30
C ARG A 71 -12.16 -1.89 7.47
N PRO A 72 -13.44 -1.58 7.23
CA PRO A 72 -14.37 -1.21 8.29
C PRO A 72 -14.54 -2.37 9.29
N ILE A 73 -14.43 -2.05 10.58
CA ILE A 73 -14.60 -3.01 11.68
C ILE A 73 -16.05 -2.94 12.17
N PRO A 74 -16.80 -4.06 12.15
CA PRO A 74 -18.12 -4.09 12.77
C PRO A 74 -17.96 -3.88 14.29
N ASN A 75 -18.68 -2.89 14.85
CA ASN A 75 -18.68 -2.49 16.27
C ASN A 75 -17.55 -1.52 16.71
N GLY A 76 -17.13 -0.62 15.82
CA GLY A 76 -16.05 0.35 16.03
C GLY A 76 -16.30 1.52 16.99
N HIS A 77 -16.98 1.33 18.12
CA HIS A 77 -17.11 2.41 19.12
C HIS A 77 -15.78 2.73 19.83
N PHE A 78 -14.86 1.76 19.92
CA PHE A 78 -13.58 1.92 20.66
C PHE A 78 -12.33 1.89 19.78
N PHE A 79 -12.42 1.44 18.52
CA PHE A 79 -11.26 1.27 17.64
C PHE A 79 -11.47 1.90 16.26
N LYS A 80 -10.50 2.69 15.82
CA LYS A 80 -10.45 3.20 14.44
C LYS A 80 -10.09 2.05 13.50
N SER A 81 -10.81 1.96 12.39
CA SER A 81 -10.47 1.01 11.32
C SER A 81 -9.08 1.32 10.75
N PRO A 82 -8.25 0.32 10.48
CA PRO A 82 -6.94 0.55 9.89
C PRO A 82 -7.10 1.23 8.53
N LYS A 83 -6.32 2.29 8.31
CA LYS A 83 -6.28 3.06 7.08
C LYS A 83 -4.87 3.03 6.51
N VAL A 84 -4.77 2.83 5.20
CA VAL A 84 -3.51 2.89 4.46
C VAL A 84 -3.67 3.82 3.27
N ILE A 85 -2.66 4.65 3.03
CA ILE A 85 -2.59 5.53 1.87
C ILE A 85 -1.68 4.86 0.85
N VAL A 86 -2.20 4.59 -0.33
CA VAL A 86 -1.51 3.85 -1.38
C VAL A 86 -1.37 4.72 -2.60
N ARG A 87 -0.14 4.84 -3.11
CA ARG A 87 0.10 5.43 -4.43
C ARG A 87 0.15 4.33 -5.47
N VAL A 88 -0.62 4.52 -6.53
CA VAL A 88 -0.75 3.63 -7.68
C VAL A 88 -0.06 4.31 -8.86
N TYR A 89 0.96 3.67 -9.41
CA TYR A 89 1.70 4.09 -10.60
C TYR A 89 1.26 3.24 -11.79
N HIS A 90 0.55 3.84 -12.74
CA HIS A 90 0.02 3.14 -13.91
C HIS A 90 1.07 2.91 -15.00
N ASP A 91 2.06 3.80 -15.08
CA ASP A 91 3.20 3.69 -15.98
C ASP A 91 4.16 2.56 -15.58
N ALA A 92 4.46 2.45 -14.28
CA ALA A 92 5.31 1.40 -13.74
C ALA A 92 4.54 0.11 -13.39
N GLN A 93 3.20 0.15 -13.37
CA GLN A 93 2.32 -0.94 -12.92
C GLN A 93 2.64 -1.39 -11.48
N LEU A 94 2.84 -0.43 -10.58
CA LEU A 94 3.21 -0.65 -9.19
C LEU A 94 2.25 0.07 -8.26
N ALA A 95 1.98 -0.53 -7.10
CA ALA A 95 1.29 0.15 -6.01
C ALA A 95 2.05 0.00 -4.71
N GLU A 96 2.21 1.11 -3.98
CA GLU A 96 2.91 1.11 -2.70
C GLU A 96 2.21 1.91 -1.61
N VAL A 97 2.32 1.45 -0.36
CA VAL A 97 1.87 2.20 0.81
C VAL A 97 2.82 3.35 1.10
N LEU A 98 2.32 4.57 1.19
CA LEU A 98 3.09 5.74 1.58
C LEU A 98 3.29 5.79 3.10
N THR A 99 4.49 6.16 3.54
CA THR A 99 4.75 6.46 4.96
C THR A 99 4.27 7.87 5.32
N SER A 100 4.07 8.16 6.62
CA SER A 100 3.57 9.46 7.09
C SER A 100 4.36 10.66 6.53
N GLN A 101 5.68 10.54 6.37
CA GLN A 101 6.52 11.59 5.78
C GLN A 101 6.23 11.82 4.29
N GLN A 102 5.89 10.76 3.54
CA GLN A 102 5.55 10.83 2.12
C GLN A 102 4.13 11.39 1.88
N ILE A 103 3.23 11.28 2.88
CA ILE A 103 1.90 11.91 2.84
C ILE A 103 2.02 13.44 2.91
N TYR A 104 2.85 13.97 3.82
CA TYR A 104 3.04 15.42 3.97
C TYR A 104 3.96 16.04 2.92
N ARG A 105 4.81 15.24 2.27
CA ARG A 105 5.87 15.70 1.36
C ARG A 105 5.62 15.19 -0.05
N LEU A 106 4.44 15.50 -0.60
CA LEU A 106 4.05 15.34 -2.01
C LEU A 106 5.05 16.11 -2.90
N LYS A 107 6.24 15.53 -3.12
CA LYS A 107 7.27 16.07 -3.99
C LYS A 107 7.09 15.49 -5.39
N PRO A 108 7.21 16.30 -6.45
CA PRO A 108 7.12 15.84 -7.84
C PRO A 108 8.32 14.98 -8.27
N VAL A 109 9.41 14.97 -7.51
CA VAL A 109 10.61 14.17 -7.79
C VAL A 109 10.94 13.33 -6.56
N TYR A 110 10.93 12.02 -6.75
CA TYR A 110 11.38 11.06 -5.75
C TYR A 110 12.85 10.74 -6.01
N ASP A 111 13.71 10.99 -5.03
CA ASP A 111 15.10 10.54 -5.06
C ASP A 111 15.11 9.03 -4.80
N TYR A 112 14.93 8.24 -5.86
CA TYR A 112 15.31 6.84 -5.85
C TYR A 112 16.76 6.72 -6.35
N PRO A 113 17.65 6.02 -5.62
CA PRO A 113 17.39 5.26 -4.40
C PRO A 113 17.63 6.09 -3.11
N ASN A 114 16.72 5.93 -2.14
CA ASN A 114 16.79 6.50 -0.79
C ASN A 114 18.14 6.14 -0.11
N ILE A 115 19.04 7.11 0.00
CA ILE A 115 20.44 6.96 0.46
C ILE A 115 20.60 6.44 1.90
N HIS A 116 19.53 6.41 2.70
CA HIS A 116 19.56 5.92 4.08
C HIS A 116 18.62 4.71 4.27
N MET A 117 18.90 3.61 3.56
CA MET A 117 18.21 2.30 3.52
C MET A 117 17.97 1.58 4.88
N HIS A 118 17.86 2.29 6.00
CA HIS A 118 17.68 1.76 7.36
C HIS A 118 16.27 1.19 7.65
N HIS A 119 15.25 1.46 6.80
CA HIS A 119 13.84 1.08 7.03
C HIS A 119 13.22 0.28 5.86
N SER A 120 14.03 -0.47 5.12
CA SER A 120 13.59 -1.27 3.96
C SER A 120 12.71 -2.44 4.37
N ASP A 121 13.02 -3.11 5.49
CA ASP A 121 12.16 -4.17 6.04
C ASP A 121 10.78 -3.67 6.43
N GLU A 122 10.68 -2.50 7.06
CA GLU A 122 9.38 -1.91 7.41
C GLU A 122 8.57 -1.59 6.16
N LYS A 123 9.21 -0.99 5.14
CA LYS A 123 8.53 -0.68 3.87
C LYS A 123 8.05 -1.95 3.18
N PHE A 124 8.85 -3.01 3.17
CA PHE A 124 8.45 -4.31 2.64
C PHE A 124 7.28 -4.90 3.43
N GLN A 125 7.38 -4.96 4.76
CA GLN A 125 6.34 -5.51 5.64
C GLN A 125 5.02 -4.76 5.50
N VAL A 126 5.04 -3.43 5.43
CA VAL A 126 3.83 -2.62 5.24
C VAL A 126 3.19 -2.90 3.88
N ASN A 127 3.99 -3.09 2.82
CA ASN A 127 3.47 -3.42 1.50
C ASN A 127 2.99 -4.88 1.39
N ALA A 128 3.62 -5.80 2.11
CA ALA A 128 3.14 -7.18 2.24
C ALA A 128 1.81 -7.22 3.01
N PHE A 129 1.67 -6.42 4.08
CA PHE A 129 0.41 -6.26 4.80
C PHE A 129 -0.69 -5.69 3.91
N LEU A 130 -0.38 -4.72 3.04
CA LEU A 130 -1.34 -4.24 2.04
C LEU A 130 -1.83 -5.40 1.15
N GLU A 131 -0.94 -6.27 0.69
CA GLU A 131 -1.30 -7.43 -0.13
C GLU A 131 -2.35 -8.32 0.58
N GLU A 132 -2.16 -8.55 1.88
CA GLU A 132 -3.10 -9.31 2.71
C GLU A 132 -4.42 -8.57 2.90
N LEU A 133 -4.37 -7.25 3.14
CA LEU A 133 -5.55 -6.40 3.31
C LEU A 133 -6.45 -6.44 2.07
N LEU A 134 -5.85 -6.44 0.87
CA LEU A 134 -6.51 -6.47 -0.43
C LEU A 134 -7.17 -7.83 -0.78
N LYS A 135 -6.80 -8.92 -0.09
CA LYS A 135 -7.39 -10.25 -0.31
C LYS A 135 -8.78 -10.33 0.32
N ILE A 136 -9.80 -9.91 -0.43
CA ILE A 136 -11.22 -10.03 -0.04
C ILE A 136 -12.01 -11.11 -0.79
N GLY A 137 -11.40 -11.83 -1.73
CA GLY A 137 -12.07 -12.89 -2.52
C GLY A 137 -12.82 -12.35 -3.74
N SER A 138 -13.79 -13.10 -4.27
CA SER A 138 -14.62 -12.68 -5.42
C SER A 138 -15.32 -11.36 -5.13
N LEU A 139 -15.31 -10.44 -6.10
CA LEU A 139 -15.61 -9.02 -5.90
C LEU A 139 -17.05 -8.68 -6.32
N SER A 140 -17.75 -7.91 -5.50
CA SER A 140 -18.90 -7.10 -5.90
C SER A 140 -18.64 -5.66 -5.49
N VAL A 141 -18.59 -4.75 -6.47
CA VAL A 141 -18.37 -3.32 -6.24
C VAL A 141 -19.71 -2.65 -6.00
N THR A 142 -19.82 -1.84 -4.94
CA THR A 142 -21.03 -1.09 -4.62
C THR A 142 -20.68 0.38 -4.49
N TYR A 143 -21.28 1.19 -5.35
CA TYR A 143 -21.17 2.65 -5.33
C TYR A 143 -22.19 3.20 -4.32
N GLN A 144 -21.79 4.19 -3.51
CA GLN A 144 -22.76 4.92 -2.70
C GLN A 144 -23.42 5.96 -3.62
N SER A 145 -24.73 5.79 -3.86
CA SER A 145 -25.58 6.79 -4.53
C SER A 145 -25.82 8.01 -3.65
#